data_AF-A0A3M1C7Q3-F1
#
_entry.id   AF-A0A3M1C7Q3-F1
#
_cell.length_a   1.000
_cell.length_b   1.000
_cell.length_c   1.000
_cell.angle_alpha   90.00
_cell.angle_beta   90.00
_cell.angle_gamma   90.00
#
_symmetry.space_group_name_H-M   'P 1'
#
loop_
_entity.id
_entity.type
_entity.pdbx_description
1 polymer ?
#
loop_
_entity_poly.entity_id
_entity_poly.type
_entity_poly.pdbx_seq_one_letter_code
_entity_poly.pdbx_strand_id
1 'polypeptide(L)'
;MKLMFILFAMLMGASSWAFERPLLPVSQMVAPKGLDWKVGDNADYQIDIGFLKGTMHSTVRNEDARGFWVVQDIDLKIQKQKVEILYDKNTGAVLEIIVNGQKQTPPDPSDMELVDMKESHVEVPAGSFDCIYVKVRNKKENKISEAWLNPEEVPIGGLLKTIAQSPIGPVNVQLTAFKKQ
;
A
#
# COMPACT_ATOMS: atom_id res chain seq x y z
N MET A 1 -11.17 26.73 -15.63
CA MET A 1 -10.70 26.86 -14.21
C MET A 1 -11.71 26.36 -13.18
N LYS A 2 -13.01 26.70 -13.23
CA LYS A 2 -14.02 26.20 -12.26
C LYS A 2 -14.25 24.68 -12.27
N LEU A 3 -14.13 24.02 -13.42
CA LEU A 3 -14.29 22.56 -13.54
C LEU A 3 -13.18 21.76 -12.80
N MET A 4 -11.97 22.34 -12.75
CA MET A 4 -10.80 21.74 -12.10
C MET A 4 -10.91 21.81 -10.56
N PHE A 5 -11.62 22.81 -10.04
CA PHE A 5 -11.91 22.95 -8.60
C PHE A 5 -12.99 21.97 -8.10
N ILE A 6 -13.96 21.60 -8.95
CA ILE A 6 -15.02 20.65 -8.59
C ILE A 6 -14.49 19.20 -8.59
N LEU A 7 -13.57 18.86 -9.50
CA LEU A 7 -12.86 17.58 -9.47
C LEU A 7 -11.97 17.45 -8.21
N PHE A 8 -11.36 18.56 -7.78
CA PHE A 8 -10.56 18.64 -6.56
C PHE A 8 -11.41 18.52 -5.28
N ALA A 9 -12.61 19.11 -5.27
CA ALA A 9 -13.52 19.03 -4.12
C ALA A 9 -14.16 17.64 -3.95
N MET A 10 -14.40 16.88 -5.03
CA MET A 10 -14.85 15.48 -4.90
C MET A 10 -13.76 14.55 -4.36
N LEU A 11 -12.49 14.82 -4.67
CA LEU A 11 -11.33 14.13 -4.05
C LEU A 11 -11.18 14.45 -2.56
N MET A 12 -11.66 15.61 -2.10
CA MET A 12 -11.57 16.04 -0.70
C MET A 12 -12.82 15.71 0.16
N GLY A 13 -14.00 15.56 -0.45
CA GLY A 13 -15.26 15.30 0.26
C GLY A 13 -15.72 13.84 0.30
N ALA A 14 -15.24 13.01 -0.62
CA ALA A 14 -15.55 11.58 -0.68
C ALA A 14 -14.25 10.77 -0.62
N SER A 15 -13.81 10.55 0.62
CA SER A 15 -12.78 9.61 1.02
C SER A 15 -11.35 9.95 0.56
N SER A 16 -10.52 10.40 1.52
CA SER A 16 -9.04 10.36 1.51
C SER A 16 -8.44 8.94 1.32
N TRP A 17 -9.26 8.01 0.83
CA TRP A 17 -9.02 6.57 0.67
C TRP A 17 -8.81 6.15 -0.78
N ALA A 18 -9.12 7.01 -1.75
CA ALA A 18 -9.11 6.63 -3.16
C ALA A 18 -7.72 6.13 -3.63
N PHE A 19 -6.65 6.55 -2.95
CA PHE A 19 -5.26 6.18 -3.28
C PHE A 19 -4.78 4.88 -2.63
N GLU A 20 -5.31 4.51 -1.45
CA GLU A 20 -4.80 3.37 -0.67
C GLU A 20 -5.66 2.11 -0.77
N ARG A 21 -6.94 2.25 -1.14
CA ARG A 21 -7.83 1.11 -1.44
C ARG A 21 -7.19 0.03 -2.32
N PRO A 22 -6.35 0.37 -3.32
CA PRO A 22 -5.73 -0.65 -4.15
C PRO A 22 -4.53 -1.37 -3.53
N LEU A 23 -3.88 -0.79 -2.51
CA LEU A 23 -2.59 -1.28 -1.98
C LEU A 23 -2.77 -2.27 -0.82
N LEU A 24 -3.79 -2.06 0.00
CA LEU A 24 -4.12 -2.89 1.16
C LEU A 24 -4.48 -4.36 0.82
N PRO A 25 -5.27 -4.64 -0.24
CA PRO A 25 -5.80 -5.99 -0.45
C PRO A 25 -4.73 -7.04 -0.74
N VAL A 26 -3.63 -6.65 -1.39
CA VAL A 26 -2.56 -7.59 -1.72
C VAL A 26 -1.82 -8.01 -0.45
N SER A 27 -1.52 -7.06 0.43
CA SER A 27 -0.80 -7.36 1.69
C SER A 27 -1.57 -8.36 2.58
N GLN A 28 -2.91 -8.30 2.58
CA GLN A 28 -3.75 -9.22 3.36
C GLN A 28 -3.81 -10.65 2.80
N MET A 29 -3.60 -10.83 1.50
CA MET A 29 -3.69 -12.14 0.84
C MET A 29 -2.38 -12.93 0.87
N VAL A 30 -1.27 -12.24 1.06
CA VAL A 30 0.08 -12.80 0.83
C VAL A 30 0.98 -12.59 2.06
N ALA A 31 0.44 -12.06 3.16
CA ALA A 31 1.22 -11.90 4.39
C ALA A 31 1.83 -13.24 4.81
N PRO A 32 3.16 -13.31 5.00
CA PRO A 32 3.79 -14.51 5.52
C PRO A 32 3.24 -14.82 6.92
N LYS A 33 3.17 -16.12 7.25
CA LYS A 33 2.82 -16.54 8.61
C LYS A 33 3.92 -16.09 9.57
N GLY A 34 3.57 -15.15 10.46
CA GLY A 34 4.49 -14.52 11.40
C GLY A 34 5.27 -13.37 10.77
N LEU A 35 4.90 -12.14 11.14
CA LEU A 35 5.65 -10.94 10.74
C LEU A 35 6.95 -10.88 11.56
N ASP A 36 8.10 -10.83 10.89
CA ASP A 36 9.45 -10.73 11.49
C ASP A 36 9.92 -9.27 11.66
N TRP A 37 9.00 -8.32 11.51
CA TRP A 37 9.31 -6.90 11.49
C TRP A 37 9.87 -6.41 12.84
N LYS A 38 10.73 -5.41 12.76
CA LYS A 38 11.28 -4.71 13.92
C LYS A 38 10.92 -3.23 13.88
N VAL A 39 10.78 -2.64 15.07
CA VAL A 39 10.61 -1.20 15.19
C VAL A 39 11.82 -0.49 14.54
N GLY A 40 11.53 0.43 13.62
CA GLY A 40 12.54 1.14 12.83
C GLY A 40 12.86 0.51 11.47
N ASP A 41 12.27 -0.63 11.13
CA ASP A 41 12.23 -1.12 9.75
C ASP A 41 11.49 -0.09 8.88
N ASN A 42 12.00 0.15 7.67
CA ASN A 42 11.41 1.12 6.76
C ASN A 42 11.56 0.74 5.29
N ALA A 43 10.66 1.28 4.47
CA ALA A 43 10.66 1.18 3.03
C ALA A 43 10.16 2.49 2.40
N ASP A 44 10.91 2.98 1.42
CA ASP A 44 10.65 4.20 0.67
C ASP A 44 10.17 3.87 -0.73
N TYR A 45 9.21 4.65 -1.21
CA TYR A 45 8.59 4.42 -2.51
C TYR A 45 8.42 5.71 -3.30
N GLN A 46 8.51 5.58 -4.62
CA GLN A 46 7.97 6.56 -5.55
C GLN A 46 6.54 6.19 -5.93
N ILE A 47 5.68 7.21 -6.02
CA ILE A 47 4.30 7.11 -6.46
C ILE A 47 4.14 7.88 -7.78
N ASP A 48 3.56 7.24 -8.79
CA ASP A 48 3.23 7.84 -10.08
C ASP A 48 1.75 7.58 -10.39
N ILE A 49 0.96 8.66 -10.43
CA ILE A 49 -0.47 8.63 -10.78
C ILE A 49 -0.72 9.24 -12.18
N GLY A 50 0.29 9.25 -13.04
CA GLY A 50 0.28 9.85 -14.37
C GLY A 50 0.73 11.31 -14.34
N PHE A 51 -0.20 12.23 -14.07
CA PHE A 51 0.09 13.68 -14.12
C PHE A 51 0.79 14.21 -12.86
N LEU A 52 0.84 13.40 -11.79
CA LEU A 52 1.42 13.79 -10.51
C LEU A 52 2.34 12.68 -10.01
N LYS A 53 3.46 13.11 -9.44
CA LYS A 53 4.45 12.22 -8.83
C LYS A 53 4.60 12.58 -7.37
N GLY A 54 4.73 11.56 -6.54
CA GLY A 54 4.93 11.70 -5.11
C GLY A 54 5.86 10.65 -4.55
N THR A 55 5.96 10.65 -3.23
CA THR A 55 6.77 9.71 -2.47
C THR A 55 5.96 9.17 -1.30
N MET A 56 6.33 7.99 -0.83
CA MET A 56 5.79 7.40 0.40
C MET A 56 6.93 6.84 1.23
N HIS A 57 6.99 7.27 2.49
CA HIS A 57 7.91 6.73 3.48
C HIS A 57 7.11 5.84 4.44
N SER A 58 7.37 4.54 4.44
CA SER A 58 6.74 3.57 5.33
C SER A 58 7.70 3.17 6.44
N THR A 59 7.26 3.21 7.70
CA THR A 59 8.08 2.83 8.86
C THR A 59 7.26 2.02 9.87
N VAL A 60 7.86 0.97 10.44
CA VAL A 60 7.34 0.29 11.63
C VAL A 60 7.60 1.19 12.83
N ARG A 61 6.58 1.92 13.27
CA ARG A 61 6.67 2.95 14.31
C ARG A 61 6.78 2.36 15.71
N ASN A 62 5.95 1.36 16.02
CA ASN A 62 5.97 0.67 17.31
C ASN A 62 5.34 -0.72 17.21
N GLU A 63 5.63 -1.54 18.21
CA GLU A 63 4.98 -2.81 18.46
C GLU A 63 4.19 -2.71 19.77
N ASP A 64 2.98 -3.24 19.79
CA ASP A 64 2.18 -3.44 21.00
C ASP A 64 1.66 -4.89 21.09
N ALA A 65 0.86 -5.19 22.11
CA ALA A 65 0.33 -6.53 22.33
C ALA A 65 -0.57 -7.06 21.20
N ARG A 66 -1.13 -6.19 20.35
CA ARG A 66 -1.97 -6.53 19.19
C ARG A 66 -1.11 -6.74 17.94
N GLY A 67 -0.08 -5.92 17.76
CA GLY A 67 0.94 -6.14 16.74
C GLY A 67 1.70 -4.89 16.34
N PHE A 68 1.93 -4.71 15.04
CA PHE A 68 2.82 -3.66 14.53
C PHE A 68 2.06 -2.47 13.98
N TRP A 69 2.37 -1.29 14.48
CA TRP A 69 1.94 -0.04 13.89
C TRP A 69 2.93 0.38 12.81
N VAL A 70 2.44 0.43 11.59
CA VAL A 70 3.15 0.98 10.43
C VAL A 70 2.59 2.37 10.15
N VAL A 71 3.48 3.34 9.97
CA VAL A 71 3.12 4.69 9.51
C VAL A 71 3.60 4.86 8.08
N GLN A 72 2.74 5.41 7.24
CA GLN A 72 3.02 5.78 5.87
C GLN A 72 2.82 7.28 5.73
N ASP A 73 3.91 8.00 5.46
CA ASP A 73 3.90 9.43 5.15
C ASP A 73 3.96 9.60 3.64
N ILE A 74 2.83 9.99 3.05
CA ILE A 74 2.65 10.18 1.62
C ILE A 74 2.74 11.66 1.28
N ASP A 75 3.58 12.01 0.31
CA ASP A 75 3.73 13.37 -0.21
C ASP A 75 3.51 13.37 -1.72
N LEU A 76 2.35 13.87 -2.16
CA LEU A 76 2.00 14.03 -3.57
C LEU A 76 2.32 15.43 -4.10
N LYS A 77 3.20 16.20 -3.45
CA LYS A 77 3.55 17.62 -3.73
C LYS A 77 2.44 18.64 -3.54
N ILE A 78 1.20 18.30 -3.88
CA ILE A 78 0.01 19.15 -3.69
C ILE A 78 -0.69 18.89 -2.36
N GLN A 79 -0.47 17.70 -1.79
CA GLN A 79 -1.11 17.24 -0.59
C GLN A 79 -0.19 16.24 0.11
N LYS A 80 -0.16 16.33 1.43
CA LYS A 80 0.46 15.33 2.30
C LYS A 80 -0.64 14.53 3.00
N GLN A 81 -0.38 13.25 3.19
CA GLN A 81 -1.28 12.34 3.88
C GLN A 81 -0.46 11.47 4.81
N LYS A 82 -0.93 11.31 6.05
CA LYS A 82 -0.37 10.39 7.02
C LYS A 82 -1.33 9.26 7.25
N VAL A 83 -0.84 8.04 7.11
CA VAL A 83 -1.63 6.82 7.36
C VAL A 83 -0.96 5.97 8.40
N GLU A 84 -1.76 5.45 9.32
CA GLU A 84 -1.32 4.57 10.39
C GLU A 84 -2.11 3.28 10.30
N ILE A 85 -1.41 2.16 10.16
CA ILE A 85 -2.00 0.84 9.97
C ILE A 85 -1.52 -0.03 11.11
N LEU A 86 -2.45 -0.66 11.83
CA LEU A 86 -2.12 -1.69 12.79
C LEU A 86 -2.28 -3.06 12.15
N TYR A 87 -1.18 -3.79 12.07
CA TYR A 87 -1.14 -5.18 11.62
C TYR A 87 -1.14 -6.14 12.82
N ASP A 88 -1.94 -7.20 12.73
CA ASP A 88 -1.86 -8.32 13.65
C ASP A 88 -0.52 -9.04 13.48
N LYS A 89 0.23 -9.21 14.58
CA LYS A 89 1.59 -9.78 14.55
C LYS A 89 1.64 -11.22 14.04
N ASN A 90 0.58 -11.99 14.27
CA ASN A 90 0.58 -13.43 13.99
C ASN A 90 0.09 -13.72 12.57
N THR A 91 -0.90 -12.97 12.11
CA THR A 91 -1.63 -13.23 10.86
C THR A 91 -1.30 -12.23 9.76
N GLY A 92 -0.72 -11.08 10.08
CA GLY A 92 -0.55 -9.97 9.14
C GLY A 92 -1.85 -9.30 8.71
N ALA A 93 -2.98 -9.62 9.35
CA ALA A 93 -4.26 -8.98 9.07
C ALA A 93 -4.24 -7.50 9.50
N VAL A 94 -4.89 -6.64 8.71
CA VAL A 94 -5.08 -5.23 9.09
C VAL A 94 -6.19 -5.13 10.12
N LEU A 95 -5.85 -4.71 11.34
CA LEU A 95 -6.78 -4.54 12.45
C LEU A 95 -7.37 -3.13 12.52
N GLU A 96 -6.58 -2.12 12.14
CA GLU A 96 -6.97 -0.72 12.24
C GLU A 96 -6.28 0.11 11.17
N ILE A 97 -7.00 1.10 10.63
CA ILE A 97 -6.47 2.10 9.72
C ILE A 97 -6.87 3.47 10.27
N ILE A 98 -5.93 4.40 10.26
CA ILE A 98 -6.15 5.80 10.63
C ILE A 98 -5.54 6.64 9.51
N VAL A 99 -6.36 7.47 8.87
CA VAL A 99 -5.93 8.38 7.80
C VAL A 99 -6.12 9.80 8.30
N ASN A 100 -5.03 10.57 8.39
CA ASN A 100 -5.03 11.95 8.90
C ASN A 100 -5.77 12.09 10.25
N GLY A 101 -5.55 11.13 11.15
CA GLY A 101 -6.18 11.09 12.48
C GLY A 101 -7.63 10.57 12.51
N GLN A 102 -8.24 10.27 11.37
CA GLN A 102 -9.59 9.74 11.29
C GLN A 102 -9.56 8.22 11.12
N LYS A 103 -10.26 7.50 12.01
CA LYS A 103 -10.42 6.05 11.91
C LYS A 103 -11.19 5.67 10.66
N GLN A 104 -10.80 4.53 10.12
CA GLN A 104 -11.14 4.10 8.80
C GLN A 104 -11.53 2.61 8.82
N THR A 105 -12.63 2.24 8.16
CA THR A 105 -13.09 0.84 8.07
C THR A 105 -12.31 0.06 7.00
N PRO A 106 -11.47 -0.92 7.37
CA PRO A 106 -10.69 -1.67 6.39
C PRO A 106 -11.57 -2.29 5.31
N PRO A 107 -11.07 -2.44 4.07
CA PRO A 107 -11.81 -3.17 3.03
C PRO A 107 -12.10 -4.60 3.50
N ASP A 108 -13.29 -5.10 3.19
CA ASP A 108 -13.69 -6.46 3.52
C ASP A 108 -12.87 -7.43 2.64
N PRO A 109 -12.06 -8.34 3.21
CA PRO A 109 -11.28 -9.30 2.43
C PRO A 109 -12.14 -10.16 1.50
N SER A 110 -13.42 -10.39 1.85
CA SER A 110 -14.36 -11.14 1.02
C SER A 110 -14.74 -10.43 -0.28
N ASP A 111 -14.48 -9.13 -0.40
CA ASP A 111 -14.66 -8.37 -1.64
C ASP A 111 -13.54 -8.62 -2.65
N MET A 112 -12.47 -9.29 -2.24
CA MET A 112 -11.28 -9.48 -3.04
C MET A 112 -11.21 -10.91 -3.58
N GLU A 113 -10.71 -11.06 -4.79
CA GLU A 113 -10.52 -12.33 -5.48
C GLU A 113 -9.08 -12.40 -5.97
N LEU A 114 -8.37 -13.48 -5.63
CA LEU A 114 -7.05 -13.77 -6.20
C LEU A 114 -7.24 -14.28 -7.64
N VAL A 115 -6.69 -13.55 -8.61
CA VAL A 115 -6.83 -13.85 -10.04
C VAL A 115 -5.62 -14.62 -10.56
N ASP A 116 -4.42 -14.23 -10.13
CA ASP A 116 -3.16 -14.88 -10.52
C ASP A 116 -2.15 -14.75 -9.38
N MET A 117 -1.31 -15.77 -9.22
CA MET A 117 -0.18 -15.78 -8.29
C MET A 117 0.91 -16.68 -8.87
N LYS A 118 2.11 -16.12 -9.06
CA LYS A 118 3.25 -16.86 -9.61
C LYS A 118 4.58 -16.25 -9.20
N GLU A 119 5.62 -17.06 -9.26
CA GLU A 119 6.99 -16.58 -9.23
C GLU A 119 7.25 -15.64 -10.41
N SER A 120 8.03 -14.60 -10.16
CA SER A 120 8.31 -13.53 -11.10
C SER A 120 9.65 -12.87 -10.78
N HIS A 121 10.02 -11.92 -11.62
CA HIS A 121 11.20 -11.09 -11.46
C HIS A 121 10.82 -9.64 -11.76
N VAL A 122 11.33 -8.70 -10.98
CA VAL A 122 11.02 -7.27 -11.16
C VAL A 122 12.24 -6.39 -10.93
N GLU A 123 12.40 -5.38 -11.79
CA GLU A 123 13.36 -4.30 -11.61
C GLU A 123 12.64 -3.05 -11.10
N VAL A 124 13.16 -2.50 -10.01
CA VAL A 124 12.69 -1.27 -9.36
C VAL A 124 13.90 -0.38 -9.05
N PRO A 125 13.73 0.92 -8.73
CA PRO A 125 14.87 1.78 -8.42
C PRO A 125 15.77 1.27 -7.29
N ALA A 126 15.23 0.49 -6.35
CA ALA A 126 16.01 -0.14 -5.26
C ALA A 126 16.87 -1.35 -5.70
N GLY A 127 16.66 -1.91 -6.89
CA GLY A 127 17.37 -3.09 -7.38
C GLY A 127 16.51 -4.05 -8.21
N SER A 128 17.04 -5.24 -8.47
CA SER A 128 16.37 -6.34 -9.16
C SER A 128 16.11 -7.49 -8.20
N PHE A 129 14.91 -8.05 -8.21
CA PHE A 129 14.47 -9.03 -7.22
C PHE A 129 13.72 -10.18 -7.87
N ASP A 130 14.03 -11.40 -7.42
CA ASP A 130 13.10 -12.53 -7.55
C ASP A 130 11.98 -12.34 -6.53
N CYS A 131 10.74 -12.58 -6.96
CA CYS A 131 9.57 -12.17 -6.20
C CYS A 131 8.34 -13.00 -6.55
N ILE A 132 7.27 -12.80 -5.78
CA ILE A 132 5.94 -13.30 -6.12
C ILE A 132 5.14 -12.18 -6.75
N TYR A 133 4.64 -12.41 -7.96
CA TYR A 133 3.64 -11.57 -8.60
C TYR A 133 2.25 -12.04 -8.16
N VAL A 134 1.40 -11.07 -7.82
CA VAL A 134 0.03 -11.29 -7.37
C VAL A 134 -0.91 -10.33 -8.10
N LYS A 135 -1.99 -10.88 -8.64
CA LYS A 135 -3.07 -10.12 -9.28
C LYS A 135 -4.35 -10.35 -8.51
N VAL A 136 -4.96 -9.27 -8.03
CA VAL A 136 -6.22 -9.30 -7.28
C VAL A 136 -7.29 -8.51 -8.00
N ARG A 137 -8.53 -8.99 -7.92
CA ARG A 137 -9.72 -8.27 -8.36
C ARG A 137 -10.56 -7.87 -7.16
N ASN A 138 -10.92 -6.59 -7.08
CA ASN A 138 -12.02 -6.16 -6.22
C ASN A 138 -13.34 -6.45 -6.94
N LYS A 139 -14.15 -7.37 -6.40
CA LYS A 139 -15.41 -7.83 -7.00
C LYS A 139 -16.49 -6.74 -7.02
N LYS A 140 -16.50 -5.83 -6.04
CA LYS A 140 -17.48 -4.72 -5.98
C LYS A 140 -17.25 -3.69 -7.07
N GLU A 141 -16.00 -3.34 -7.31
CA GLU A 141 -15.62 -2.29 -8.27
C GLU A 141 -15.20 -2.86 -9.64
N ASN A 142 -15.07 -4.19 -9.74
CA ASN A 142 -14.48 -4.89 -10.88
C ASN A 142 -13.11 -4.32 -11.30
N LYS A 143 -12.32 -3.88 -10.32
CA LYS A 143 -10.98 -3.29 -10.54
C LYS A 143 -9.89 -4.30 -10.24
N ILE A 144 -8.83 -4.25 -11.06
CA ILE A 144 -7.63 -5.06 -10.90
C ILE A 144 -6.57 -4.25 -10.18
N SER A 145 -5.85 -4.92 -9.28
CA SER A 145 -4.58 -4.47 -8.73
C SER A 145 -3.54 -5.57 -8.88
N GLU A 146 -2.32 -5.17 -9.18
CA GLU A 146 -1.17 -6.04 -9.36
C GLU A 146 -0.09 -5.64 -8.36
N ALA A 147 0.65 -6.61 -7.84
CA ALA A 147 1.74 -6.36 -6.93
C ALA A 147 2.85 -7.40 -7.10
N TRP A 148 4.06 -6.96 -6.79
CA TRP A 148 5.28 -7.76 -6.75
C TRP A 148 5.82 -7.67 -5.33
N LEU A 149 6.01 -8.82 -4.71
CA LEU A 149 6.32 -8.95 -3.29
C LEU A 149 7.55 -9.84 -3.08
N ASN A 150 8.49 -9.39 -2.26
CA ASN A 150 9.56 -10.20 -1.68
C ASN A 150 9.63 -9.90 -0.16
N PRO A 151 8.83 -10.60 0.65
CA PRO A 151 8.78 -10.37 2.10
C PRO A 151 10.00 -10.91 2.86
N GLU A 152 10.85 -11.72 2.21
CA GLU A 152 12.08 -12.22 2.81
C GLU A 152 13.13 -11.10 2.91
N GLU A 153 13.29 -10.34 1.83
CA GLU A 153 14.30 -9.28 1.73
C GLU A 153 13.78 -7.90 2.15
N VAL A 154 12.54 -7.55 1.80
CA VAL A 154 12.00 -6.20 1.98
C VAL A 154 11.03 -6.18 3.17
N PRO A 155 11.16 -5.23 4.12
CA PRO A 155 10.27 -5.16 5.28
C PRO A 155 8.87 -4.70 4.88
N ILE A 156 7.94 -4.66 5.85
CA ILE A 156 6.59 -4.09 5.67
C ILE A 156 5.84 -4.77 4.51
N GLY A 157 5.78 -6.09 4.56
CA GLY A 157 5.03 -6.91 3.61
C GLY A 157 5.75 -7.15 2.28
N GLY A 158 7.00 -6.71 2.14
CA GLY A 158 7.83 -7.05 1.00
C GLY A 158 7.48 -6.34 -0.30
N LEU A 159 6.73 -5.23 -0.23
CA LEU A 159 6.25 -4.58 -1.44
C LEU A 159 7.41 -4.03 -2.28
N LEU A 160 7.55 -4.52 -3.51
CA LEU A 160 8.52 -4.05 -4.50
C LEU A 160 7.86 -3.08 -5.48
N LYS A 161 6.71 -3.49 -6.02
CA LYS A 161 5.95 -2.74 -7.01
C LYS A 161 4.47 -3.02 -6.86
N THR A 162 3.65 -2.06 -7.20
CA THR A 162 2.21 -2.28 -7.42
C THR A 162 1.69 -1.40 -8.54
N ILE A 163 0.64 -1.88 -9.20
CA ILE A 163 -0.13 -1.15 -10.20
C ILE A 163 -1.60 -1.30 -9.84
N ALA A 164 -2.27 -0.17 -9.72
CA ALA A 164 -3.59 -0.09 -9.12
C ALA A 164 -4.49 0.83 -9.94
N GLN A 165 -5.71 0.40 -10.28
CA GLN A 165 -6.64 1.25 -11.01
C GLN A 165 -7.32 2.27 -10.09
N SER A 166 -7.18 3.57 -10.39
CA SER A 166 -7.93 4.65 -9.73
C SER A 166 -8.85 5.37 -10.72
N PRO A 167 -9.83 6.16 -10.26
CA PRO A 167 -10.72 6.94 -11.13
C PRO A 167 -9.98 7.90 -12.08
N ILE A 168 -8.76 8.32 -11.73
CA ILE A 168 -7.97 9.29 -12.48
C ILE A 168 -6.84 8.64 -13.30
N GLY A 169 -6.75 7.31 -13.30
CA GLY A 169 -5.71 6.55 -14.01
C GLY A 169 -5.02 5.51 -13.12
N PRO A 170 -4.09 4.73 -13.69
CA PRO A 170 -3.31 3.78 -12.90
C PRO A 170 -2.38 4.51 -11.93
N VAL A 171 -2.34 4.01 -10.70
CA VAL A 171 -1.38 4.39 -9.66
C VAL A 171 -0.28 3.33 -9.65
N ASN A 172 0.95 3.76 -9.92
CA ASN A 172 2.13 2.93 -9.84
C ASN A 172 2.91 3.29 -8.58
N VAL A 173 3.27 2.30 -7.77
CA VAL A 173 4.17 2.48 -6.64
C VAL A 173 5.36 1.56 -6.84
N GLN A 174 6.57 2.08 -6.64
CA GLN A 174 7.82 1.31 -6.79
C GLN A 174 8.78 1.61 -5.65
N LEU A 175 9.40 0.56 -5.13
CA LEU A 175 10.38 0.63 -4.07
C LEU A 175 11.64 1.37 -4.54
N THR A 176 12.05 2.37 -3.77
CA THR A 176 13.24 3.17 -4.03
C THR A 176 14.36 2.93 -3.03
N ALA A 177 14.04 2.60 -1.79
CA ALA A 177 15.00 2.20 -0.76
C ALA A 177 14.30 1.42 0.35
N PHE A 178 15.06 0.67 1.14
CA PHE A 178 14.55 0.00 2.34
C PHE A 178 15.68 -0.28 3.33
N LYS A 179 15.29 -0.54 4.58
CA LYS A 179 16.21 -0.95 5.65
C LYS A 179 15.51 -1.88 6.65
N LYS A 180 16.12 -3.05 6.89
CA LYS A 180 15.80 -3.95 8.03
C LYS A 180 16.77 -3.68 9.20
N GLN A 181 16.28 -3.76 10.43
CA GLN A 181 17.07 -3.72 11.67
C GLN A 181 17.49 -5.12 12.14
#